data_AF-B4WV12-F1
#
_entry.id   AF-B4WV12-F1
#
_cell.length_a   1.000
_cell.length_b   1.000
_cell.length_c   1.000
_cell.angle_alpha   90.00
_cell.angle_beta   90.00
_cell.angle_gamma   90.00
#
_symmetry.space_group_name_H-M   'P 1'
#
loop_
_entity.id
_entity.type
_entity.pdbx_description
1 polymer ?
#
loop_
_entity_poly.entity_id
_entity_poly.type
_entity_poly.pdbx_seq_one_letter_code
_entity_poly.pdbx_strand_id
1 'polypeptide(L)'
;MSANQAWNTVQTELSNYLNFLGFYYCERKKHLEAIEFYDRAIKINPRCSMAYLSRGYNKAELDLYDEAIKDLQIAEQLYNEQGDKVNSQYAQEILMLIKSGVFCTTPRKGIVQIEIVETHSCAGHI
;
A
#
# COMPACT_ATOMS: atom_id res chain seq x y z
N MET A 1 -19.39 19.37 -22.40
CA MET A 1 -18.59 18.19 -22.02
C MET A 1 -18.80 17.14 -23.09
N SER A 2 -17.75 16.58 -23.69
CA SER A 2 -17.90 15.50 -24.68
C SER A 2 -18.29 14.19 -23.97
N ALA A 3 -18.99 13.28 -24.65
CA ALA A 3 -19.42 11.99 -24.07
C ALA A 3 -18.22 11.20 -23.49
N ASN A 4 -17.05 11.29 -24.13
CA ASN A 4 -15.81 10.66 -23.65
C ASN A 4 -15.30 11.26 -22.35
N GLN A 5 -15.41 12.59 -22.18
CA GLN A 5 -15.01 13.25 -20.94
C GLN A 5 -15.92 12.82 -19.77
N ALA A 6 -17.23 12.72 -20.01
CA ALA A 6 -18.19 12.23 -19.01
C ALA A 6 -17.92 10.76 -18.62
N TRP A 7 -17.61 9.91 -19.60
CA TRP A 7 -17.29 8.49 -19.35
C TRP A 7 -16.00 8.34 -18.53
N ASN A 8 -14.94 9.09 -18.86
CA ASN A 8 -13.68 9.08 -18.10
C ASN A 8 -13.86 9.59 -16.67
N THR A 9 -14.68 10.63 -16.46
CA THR A 9 -14.98 11.13 -15.11
C THR A 9 -15.70 10.07 -14.28
N VAL A 10 -16.70 9.40 -14.84
CA VAL A 10 -17.44 8.34 -14.13
C VAL A 10 -16.52 7.17 -13.76
N GLN A 11 -15.60 6.80 -14.63
CA GLN A 11 -14.62 5.75 -14.33
C GLN A 11 -13.64 6.12 -13.22
N THR A 12 -13.18 7.38 -13.21
CA THR A 12 -12.29 7.88 -12.16
C THR A 12 -13.00 7.89 -10.80
N GLU A 13 -14.24 8.35 -10.75
CA GLU A 13 -15.07 8.31 -9.53
C GLU A 13 -15.29 6.87 -9.04
N LEU A 14 -15.55 5.93 -9.95
CA LEU A 14 -15.71 4.52 -9.61
C LEU A 14 -14.41 3.93 -9.03
N SER A 15 -13.26 4.28 -9.59
CA SER A 15 -11.96 3.87 -9.03
C SER A 15 -11.75 4.42 -7.62
N ASN A 16 -12.09 5.70 -7.39
CA ASN A 16 -11.96 6.33 -6.09
C ASN A 16 -12.87 5.65 -5.05
N TYR A 17 -14.13 5.37 -5.43
CA TYR A 17 -15.07 4.65 -4.57
C TYR A 17 -14.55 3.26 -4.18
N LEU A 18 -14.01 2.50 -5.13
CA LEU A 18 -13.43 1.19 -4.86
C LEU A 18 -12.20 1.29 -3.94
N ASN A 19 -11.37 2.32 -4.10
CA ASN A 19 -10.25 2.58 -3.20
C ASN A 19 -10.73 2.85 -1.75
N PHE A 20 -11.79 3.64 -1.58
CA PHE A 20 -12.39 3.87 -0.25
C PHE A 20 -12.98 2.59 0.37
N LEU A 21 -13.61 1.73 -0.43
CA LEU A 21 -14.06 0.43 0.04
C LEU A 21 -12.88 -0.44 0.48
N GLY A 22 -11.83 -0.54 -0.33
CA GLY A 22 -10.61 -1.26 0.04
C GLY A 22 -10.04 -0.77 1.36
N PHE A 23 -10.01 0.55 1.57
CA PHE A 23 -9.56 1.16 2.83
C PHE A 23 -10.44 0.74 4.02
N TYR A 24 -11.77 0.77 3.85
CA TYR A 24 -12.70 0.31 4.88
C TYR A 24 -12.45 -1.15 5.30
N TYR A 25 -12.13 -2.03 4.35
CA TYR A 25 -11.79 -3.43 4.65
C TYR A 25 -10.40 -3.57 5.30
N CYS A 26 -9.42 -2.78 4.87
CA CYS A 26 -8.08 -2.71 5.47
C CYS A 26 -8.16 -2.34 6.95
N GLU A 27 -8.93 -1.32 7.31
CA GLU A 27 -9.14 -0.90 8.71
C GLU A 27 -9.78 -1.99 9.58
N ARG A 28 -10.53 -2.92 8.95
CA ARG A 28 -11.12 -4.08 9.60
C ARG A 28 -10.20 -5.31 9.62
N LYS A 29 -8.91 -5.15 9.24
CA LYS A 29 -7.91 -6.23 9.09
C LYS A 29 -8.33 -7.33 8.11
N LYS A 30 -9.25 -7.00 7.20
CA LYS A 30 -9.74 -7.87 6.13
C LYS A 30 -8.88 -7.65 4.88
N HIS A 31 -7.61 -8.02 4.99
CA HIS A 31 -6.59 -7.69 3.99
C HIS A 31 -6.87 -8.32 2.61
N LEU A 32 -7.37 -9.55 2.57
CA LEU A 32 -7.71 -10.24 1.32
C LEU A 32 -8.87 -9.53 0.60
N GLU A 33 -9.94 -9.18 1.32
CA GLU A 33 -11.05 -8.42 0.73
C GLU A 33 -10.61 -7.02 0.29
N ALA A 34 -9.75 -6.35 1.06
CA ALA A 34 -9.20 -5.05 0.69
C ALA A 34 -8.42 -5.11 -0.63
N ILE A 35 -7.57 -6.14 -0.80
CA ILE A 35 -6.80 -6.37 -2.03
C ILE A 35 -7.73 -6.53 -3.24
N GLU A 36 -8.84 -7.26 -3.11
CA GLU A 36 -9.80 -7.43 -4.22
C GLU A 36 -10.39 -6.09 -4.69
N PHE A 37 -10.72 -5.19 -3.76
CA PHE A 37 -11.22 -3.85 -4.10
C PHE A 37 -10.14 -2.99 -4.76
N TYR A 38 -8.89 -3.05 -4.27
CA TYR A 38 -7.78 -2.33 -4.88
C TYR A 38 -7.46 -2.87 -6.29
N ASP A 39 -7.51 -4.17 -6.52
CA ASP A 39 -7.33 -4.78 -7.84
C ASP A 39 -8.36 -4.25 -8.84
N ARG A 40 -9.63 -4.13 -8.40
CA ARG A 40 -10.69 -3.55 -9.23
C ARG A 40 -10.47 -2.06 -9.49
N ALA A 41 -10.03 -1.30 -8.48
CA ALA A 41 -9.69 0.11 -8.66
C ALA A 41 -8.57 0.30 -9.69
N ILE A 42 -7.50 -0.49 -9.59
CA ILE A 42 -6.35 -0.46 -10.51
C ILE A 42 -6.74 -0.85 -11.94
N LYS A 43 -7.63 -1.83 -12.11
CA LYS A 43 -8.16 -2.21 -13.44
C LYS A 43 -8.89 -1.07 -14.14
N ILE A 44 -9.56 -0.20 -13.37
CA ILE A 44 -10.32 0.93 -13.89
C ILE A 44 -9.41 2.14 -14.10
N ASN A 45 -8.56 2.44 -13.11
CA ASN A 45 -7.58 3.50 -13.18
C ASN A 45 -6.18 2.97 -12.85
N PRO A 46 -5.39 2.58 -13.86
CA PRO A 46 -4.02 2.13 -13.68
C PRO A 46 -3.07 3.20 -13.15
N ARG A 47 -3.50 4.46 -13.06
CA ARG A 47 -2.72 5.57 -12.48
C ARG A 47 -3.13 5.92 -11.05
N CYS A 48 -3.97 5.10 -10.41
CA CYS A 48 -4.37 5.31 -9.02
C CYS A 48 -3.24 4.89 -8.06
N SER A 49 -2.33 5.83 -7.75
CA SER A 49 -1.18 5.61 -6.85
C SER A 49 -1.60 5.09 -5.49
N MET A 50 -2.71 5.60 -4.95
CA MET A 50 -3.24 5.21 -3.64
C MET A 50 -3.66 3.75 -3.59
N ALA A 51 -4.29 3.24 -4.66
CA ALA A 51 -4.69 1.83 -4.72
C ALA A 51 -3.46 0.90 -4.73
N TYR A 52 -2.38 1.27 -5.43
CA TYR A 52 -1.12 0.50 -5.39
C TYR A 52 -0.45 0.54 -4.02
N LEU A 53 -0.38 1.72 -3.40
CA LEU A 53 0.18 1.88 -2.06
C LEU A 53 -0.56 1.02 -1.04
N SER A 54 -1.89 1.14 -1.00
CA SER A 54 -2.71 0.40 -0.05
C SER A 54 -2.74 -1.09 -0.35
N ARG A 55 -2.73 -1.52 -1.61
CA ARG A 55 -2.60 -2.94 -1.96
C ARG A 55 -1.25 -3.49 -1.52
N GLY A 56 -0.16 -2.76 -1.77
CA GLY A 56 1.18 -3.14 -1.34
C GLY A 56 1.28 -3.27 0.18
N TYR A 57 0.72 -2.33 0.92
CA TYR A 57 0.63 -2.40 2.38
C TYR A 57 -0.14 -3.66 2.85
N ASN A 58 -1.35 -3.90 2.31
CA ASN A 58 -2.15 -5.07 2.70
C ASN A 58 -1.49 -6.40 2.32
N LYS A 59 -0.70 -6.44 1.24
CA LYS A 59 0.10 -7.61 0.87
C LYS A 59 1.27 -7.83 1.82
N ALA A 60 1.91 -6.77 2.30
CA ALA A 60 2.96 -6.86 3.31
C ALA A 60 2.40 -7.40 4.64
N GLU A 61 1.20 -6.98 5.04
CA GLU A 61 0.48 -7.53 6.21
C GLU A 61 0.13 -9.03 6.07
N LEU A 62 0.16 -9.56 4.85
CA LEU A 62 -0.07 -10.98 4.54
C LEU A 62 1.24 -11.73 4.25
N ASP A 63 2.39 -11.15 4.59
CA ASP A 63 3.74 -11.69 4.31
C ASP A 63 4.06 -11.88 2.81
N LEU A 64 3.27 -11.29 1.90
CA LEU A 64 3.48 -11.32 0.46
C LEU A 64 4.47 -10.22 0.02
N TYR A 65 5.68 -10.25 0.61
CA TYR A 65 6.66 -9.15 0.50
C TYR A 65 7.12 -8.88 -0.94
N ASP A 66 7.34 -9.90 -1.76
CA ASP A 66 7.79 -9.73 -3.14
C ASP A 66 6.75 -9.00 -4.00
N GLU A 67 5.46 -9.28 -3.76
CA GLU A 67 4.37 -8.60 -4.44
C GLU A 67 4.13 -7.20 -3.88
N ALA A 68 4.24 -7.05 -2.56
CA ALA A 68 4.15 -5.76 -1.89
C ALA A 68 5.20 -4.78 -2.42
N ILE A 69 6.46 -5.22 -2.56
CA ILE A 69 7.54 -4.39 -3.09
C ILE A 69 7.22 -3.89 -4.50
N LYS A 70 6.72 -4.76 -5.39
CA LYS A 70 6.34 -4.37 -6.76
C LYS A 70 5.27 -3.29 -6.75
N ASP A 71 4.23 -3.47 -5.92
CA ASP A 71 3.13 -2.52 -5.82
C ASP A 71 3.57 -1.17 -5.25
N LEU A 72 4.42 -1.18 -4.23
CA LEU A 72 4.96 0.03 -3.61
C LEU A 72 5.89 0.79 -4.55
N GLN A 73 6.69 0.10 -5.37
CA GLN A 73 7.54 0.75 -6.39
C GLN A 73 6.70 1.45 -7.46
N ILE A 74 5.60 0.82 -7.89
CA ILE A 74 4.66 1.44 -8.83
C ILE A 74 4.00 2.67 -8.19
N ALA A 75 3.58 2.56 -6.93
CA ALA A 75 2.99 3.67 -6.19
C ALA A 75 3.97 4.86 -6.09
N GLU A 76 5.22 4.61 -5.71
CA GLU A 76 6.27 5.63 -5.63
C GLU A 76 6.46 6.36 -6.97
N GLN A 77 6.58 5.62 -8.07
CA GLN A 77 6.72 6.20 -9.40
C GLN A 77 5.52 7.10 -9.75
N LEU A 78 4.30 6.61 -9.54
CA LEU A 78 3.09 7.38 -9.85
C LEU A 78 2.93 8.61 -8.95
N TYR A 79 3.29 8.53 -7.67
CA TYR A 79 3.28 9.68 -6.76
C TYR A 79 4.31 10.74 -7.17
N ASN A 80 5.51 10.32 -7.59
CA ASN A 80 6.52 11.23 -8.13
C ASN A 80 6.02 11.92 -9.40
N GLU A 81 5.38 11.18 -10.32
CA GLU A 81 4.75 11.74 -11.53
C GLU A 81 3.64 12.76 -11.19
N GLN A 82 2.90 12.53 -10.11
CA GLN A 82 1.83 13.41 -9.63
C GLN A 82 2.34 14.60 -8.80
N GLY A 83 3.63 14.62 -8.44
CA GLY A 83 4.22 15.64 -7.57
C GLY A 83 3.89 15.46 -6.08
N ASP A 84 3.33 14.31 -5.70
CA ASP A 84 2.98 13.99 -4.32
C ASP A 84 4.17 13.38 -3.57
N LYS A 85 5.03 14.28 -3.08
CA LYS A 85 6.26 13.90 -2.40
C LYS A 85 6.01 13.19 -1.06
N VAL A 86 4.92 13.50 -0.37
CA VAL A 86 4.61 12.95 0.95
C VAL A 86 4.30 11.46 0.82
N ASN A 87 3.40 11.11 -0.11
CA ASN A 87 3.03 9.71 -0.30
C ASN A 87 4.14 8.90 -1.00
N SER A 88 4.96 9.54 -1.84
CA SER A 88 6.17 8.93 -2.38
C SER A 88 7.17 8.54 -1.28
N GLN A 89 7.45 9.46 -0.34
CA GLN A 89 8.30 9.17 0.82
C GLN A 89 7.72 8.07 1.70
N TYR A 90 6.40 8.06 1.88
CA TYR A 90 5.72 7.01 2.63
C TYR A 90 5.86 5.62 1.97
N ALA A 91 5.72 5.53 0.64
CA ALA A 91 5.98 4.30 -0.11
C ALA A 91 7.44 3.82 0.07
N GLN A 92 8.40 4.75 0.03
CA GLN A 92 9.82 4.45 0.25
C GLN A 92 10.09 3.93 1.67
N GLU A 93 9.45 4.50 2.69
CA GLU A 93 9.60 4.05 4.08
C GLU A 93 9.13 2.60 4.22
N ILE A 94 7.95 2.27 3.69
CA ILE A 94 7.44 0.89 3.70
C ILE A 94 8.39 -0.06 2.95
N LEU A 95 8.87 0.35 1.76
CA LEU A 95 9.85 -0.43 1.00
C LEU A 95 11.14 -0.70 1.80
N MET A 96 11.62 0.30 2.53
CA MET A 96 12.81 0.18 3.37
C MET A 96 12.58 -0.80 4.53
N LEU A 97 11.40 -0.74 5.17
CA LEU A 97 11.02 -1.64 6.27
C LEU A 97 10.90 -3.10 5.82
N ILE A 98 10.28 -3.35 4.66
CA ILE A 98 10.18 -4.71 4.09
C ILE A 98 11.58 -5.25 3.77
N LYS A 99 12.42 -4.44 3.11
CA LYS A 99 13.78 -4.86 2.74
C LYS A 99 14.71 -5.08 3.93
N SER A 100 14.50 -4.36 5.02
CA SER A 100 15.29 -4.54 6.25
C SER A 100 14.81 -5.73 7.09
N GLY A 101 13.67 -6.34 6.75
CA GLY A 101 13.06 -7.43 7.53
C GLY A 101 12.42 -6.95 8.83
N VAL A 102 12.22 -5.64 9.02
CA VAL A 102 11.64 -5.03 10.23
C VAL A 102 10.25 -4.47 9.95
N PHE A 103 9.54 -5.01 8.95
CA PHE A 103 8.14 -4.65 8.74
C PHE A 103 7.31 -5.17 9.92
N CYS A 104 7.03 -4.28 10.87
CA CYS A 104 6.28 -4.59 12.08
C CYS A 104 5.13 -3.60 12.23
N THR A 105 3.93 -4.12 12.43
CA THR A 105 2.63 -3.45 12.28
C THR A 105 2.28 -2.51 13.43
N THR A 106 3.26 -1.99 14.17
CA THR A 106 2.98 -1.09 15.30
C THR A 106 2.97 0.36 14.82
N PRO A 107 1.89 1.12 15.09
CA PRO A 107 1.84 2.50 14.69
C PRO A 107 2.93 3.26 15.44
N ARG A 108 3.75 4.02 14.71
CA ARG A 108 4.69 5.00 15.26
C ARG A 108 3.90 6.12 15.96
N LYS A 109 3.28 5.81 17.11
CA LYS A 109 2.74 6.80 18.03
C LYS A 109 3.89 7.31 18.87
N GLY A 110 4.56 8.33 18.34
CA GLY A 110 5.51 9.14 19.08
C GLY A 110 6.87 8.47 19.28
N ILE A 111 7.90 9.29 19.11
CA ILE A 111 9.17 9.05 19.78
C ILE A 111 8.86 8.91 21.27
N VAL A 112 9.06 7.71 21.84
CA VAL A 112 9.73 7.37 23.12
C VAL A 112 9.39 5.91 23.40
N GLN A 113 10.29 4.98 23.03
CA GLN A 113 10.99 4.15 24.01
C GLN A 113 12.18 3.49 23.28
N ILE A 114 13.37 3.89 23.71
CA ILE A 114 14.58 3.12 23.51
C ILE A 114 14.36 1.84 24.30
N GLU A 115 14.14 0.71 23.63
CA GLU A 115 14.49 -0.60 24.17
C GLU A 115 15.24 -1.36 23.08
N ILE A 116 16.57 -1.35 23.25
CA ILE A 116 17.42 -2.43 22.77
C ILE A 116 17.09 -3.64 23.66
N VAL A 117 16.46 -4.67 23.10
CA VAL A 117 16.49 -6.05 23.62
C VAL A 117 16.44 -6.96 22.38
N GLU A 118 17.60 -7.28 21.81
CA GLU A 118 18.28 -8.58 21.99
C GLU A 118 17.57 -9.78 21.35
N THR A 119 18.19 -10.26 20.27
CA THR A 119 18.50 -11.67 20.01
C THR A 119 17.42 -12.73 20.26
N HIS A 120 16.67 -13.11 19.23
CA HIS A 120 16.29 -14.51 19.00
C HIS A 120 16.65 -14.86 17.55
N SER A 121 17.86 -15.39 17.32
CA SER A 121 18.08 -16.84 17.31
C SER A 121 17.21 -17.54 16.27
N CYS A 122 17.49 -17.33 14.98
CA CYS A 122 17.19 -18.31 13.94
C CYS A 122 18.21 -19.45 14.05
N ALA A 123 18.10 -20.26 15.10
CA ALA A 123 18.67 -21.59 15.15
C ALA A 123 17.54 -22.58 14.86
N GLY A 124 17.54 -23.14 13.66
CA GLY A 124 16.50 -24.05 13.20
C GLY A 124 16.76 -24.60 11.80
N HIS A 125 17.93 -25.23 11.59
CA HIS A 125 18.11 -26.20 10.52
C HIS A 125 18.90 -27.39 11.08
N ILE A 126 18.16 -28.50 11.23
CA ILE A 126 18.50 -29.94 11.16
C ILE A 126 19.89 -30.36 11.63
#